data_AF-A0A1G9GC61-F1
#
_entry.id   AF-A0A1G9GC61-F1
#
_cell.length_a   1.000
_cell.length_b   1.000
_cell.length_c   1.000
_cell.angle_alpha   90.00
_cell.angle_beta   90.00
_cell.angle_gamma   90.00
#
_symmetry.space_group_name_H-M   'P 1'
#
loop_
_entity.id
_entity.type
_entity.pdbx_description
1 polymer ?
#
loop_
_entity_poly.entity_id
_entity_poly.type
_entity_poly.pdbx_seq_one_letter_code
_entity_poly.pdbx_strand_id
1 'polypeptide(L)'
;MTTEAECLEALRRAAEQLGESPTKAQYEELGLTPASATIMKTVGGWNAAKERAGLETFDRAATGGQPVQPKPDWVDIPDDAEWEELTGQQRWYYKNREARIERKDRRRNEIRQWLYTYKDRRCECTRCGEERPPCLDFHHPDEKELGISAMVVDGYSRERIREEIDRCIVLCANCHRIEHYDLPTR
;
A
#
# COMPACT_ATOMS: atom_id res chain seq x y z
N MET A 1 18.75 -21.55 -27.86
CA MET A 1 17.79 -21.59 -26.74
C MET A 1 18.27 -22.66 -25.79
N THR A 2 18.42 -22.35 -24.50
CA THR A 2 18.86 -23.33 -23.50
C THR A 2 17.76 -24.38 -23.31
N THR A 3 18.12 -25.65 -23.46
CA THR A 3 17.24 -26.79 -23.32
C THR A 3 17.09 -27.20 -21.86
N GLU A 4 16.03 -27.95 -21.55
CA GLU A 4 15.84 -28.52 -20.22
C GLU A 4 17.00 -29.44 -19.83
N ALA A 5 17.48 -30.27 -20.76
CA ALA A 5 18.61 -31.18 -20.51
C ALA A 5 19.89 -30.44 -20.09
N GLU A 6 20.21 -29.31 -20.74
CA GLU A 6 21.35 -28.46 -20.36
C GLU A 6 21.20 -27.85 -18.97
N CYS A 7 19.97 -27.52 -18.56
CA CYS A 7 19.67 -27.01 -17.22
C CYS A 7 19.90 -28.08 -16.14
N LEU A 8 19.44 -29.32 -16.39
CA LEU A 8 19.59 -30.42 -15.44
C LEU A 8 21.05 -30.86 -15.31
N GLU A 9 21.79 -30.89 -16.41
CA GLU A 9 23.20 -31.27 -16.41
C GLU A 9 24.07 -30.26 -15.65
N ALA A 10 23.78 -28.97 -15.82
CA ALA A 10 24.48 -27.92 -15.06
C ALA A 10 24.23 -28.04 -13.55
N LEU A 11 23.01 -28.42 -13.12
CA LEU A 11 22.73 -28.68 -11.71
C LEU A 11 23.48 -29.90 -11.17
N ARG A 12 23.58 -30.99 -11.94
CA ARG A 12 24.37 -32.17 -11.53
C ARG A 12 25.85 -31.84 -11.41
N ARG A 13 26.39 -31.08 -12.36
CA ARG A 13 27.78 -30.61 -12.32
C ARG A 13 28.05 -29.72 -11.11
N ALA A 14 27.11 -28.84 -10.78
CA ALA A 14 27.20 -28.02 -9.58
C ALA A 14 27.18 -28.88 -8.31
N ALA A 15 26.34 -29.92 -8.27
CA ALA A 15 26.29 -30.84 -7.13
C ALA A 15 27.59 -31.66 -6.98
N GLU A 16 28.18 -32.10 -8.09
CA GLU A 16 29.46 -32.80 -8.09
C GLU A 16 30.60 -31.91 -7.57
N GLN A 17 30.63 -30.63 -7.96
CA GLN A 17 31.65 -29.68 -7.49
C GLN A 17 31.53 -29.34 -6.01
N LEU A 18 30.30 -29.29 -5.47
CA LEU A 18 30.05 -28.97 -4.07
C LEU A 18 30.05 -30.20 -3.16
N GLY A 19 29.94 -31.40 -3.74
CA GLY A 19 29.74 -32.65 -3.00
C GLY A 19 28.37 -32.75 -2.32
N GLU A 20 27.47 -31.80 -2.59
CA GLU A 20 26.13 -31.71 -2.01
C GLU A 20 25.15 -31.09 -3.01
N SER A 21 23.86 -31.19 -2.70
CA SER A 21 22.80 -30.65 -3.55
C SER A 21 22.78 -29.11 -3.52
N PRO A 22 23.07 -28.40 -4.62
CA PRO A 22 23.33 -26.95 -4.62
C PRO A 22 22.11 -26.12 -4.18
N THR A 23 22.34 -25.12 -3.33
CA THR A 23 21.42 -23.98 -3.20
C THR A 23 21.54 -23.06 -4.42
N LYS A 24 20.54 -22.19 -4.62
CA LYS A 24 20.58 -21.22 -5.71
C LYS A 24 21.80 -20.29 -5.60
N ALA A 25 22.13 -19.83 -4.39
CA ALA A 25 23.25 -18.94 -4.14
C ALA A 25 24.59 -19.63 -4.44
N GLN A 26 24.79 -20.87 -3.94
CA GLN A 26 25.99 -21.66 -4.23
C GLN A 26 26.17 -21.90 -5.73
N TYR A 27 25.07 -22.21 -6.46
CA TYR A 27 25.14 -22.37 -7.92
C TYR A 27 25.58 -21.08 -8.64
N GLU A 28 25.10 -19.92 -8.19
CA GLU A 28 25.49 -18.61 -8.75
C GLU A 28 26.96 -18.28 -8.46
N GLU A 29 27.47 -18.62 -7.28
CA GLU A 29 28.88 -18.45 -6.90
C GLU A 29 29.84 -19.31 -7.75
N LEU A 30 29.40 -20.49 -8.19
CA LEU A 30 30.17 -21.33 -9.12
C LEU A 30 30.29 -20.74 -10.53
N GLY A 31 29.51 -19.69 -10.85
CA GLY A 31 29.55 -19.03 -12.16
C GLY A 31 29.16 -19.93 -13.32
N LEU A 32 28.38 -20.99 -13.05
CA LEU A 32 27.99 -21.98 -14.06
C LEU A 32 26.91 -21.45 -15.00
N THR A 33 26.97 -21.91 -16.25
CA THR A 33 25.95 -21.65 -17.27
C THR A 33 25.17 -22.92 -17.57
N PRO A 34 23.84 -22.83 -17.76
CA PRO A 34 23.01 -21.64 -17.83
C PRO A 34 22.75 -20.97 -16.47
N ALA A 35 22.46 -19.67 -16.47
CA ALA A 35 22.18 -18.91 -15.25
C ALA A 35 20.96 -19.48 -14.49
N SER A 36 20.95 -19.32 -13.17
CA SER A 36 19.89 -19.83 -12.29
C SER A 36 18.48 -19.40 -12.73
N ALA A 37 18.33 -18.15 -13.20
CA ALA A 37 17.08 -17.60 -13.73
C ALA A 37 16.64 -18.32 -15.02
N THR A 38 17.57 -18.71 -15.89
CA THR A 38 17.29 -19.48 -17.10
C THR A 38 16.81 -20.88 -16.74
N ILE A 39 17.45 -21.54 -15.78
CA ILE A 39 17.01 -22.85 -15.26
C ILE A 39 15.58 -22.76 -14.71
N MET A 40 15.29 -21.76 -13.87
CA MET A 40 13.94 -21.56 -13.33
C MET A 40 12.89 -21.32 -14.43
N LYS A 41 13.23 -20.53 -15.45
CA LYS A 41 12.33 -20.22 -16.57
C LYS A 41 12.08 -21.43 -17.47
N THR A 42 13.11 -22.22 -17.74
CA THR A 42 13.03 -23.38 -18.64
C THR A 42 12.38 -24.58 -17.97
N VAL A 43 12.69 -24.85 -16.70
CA VAL A 43 12.26 -26.07 -15.98
C VAL A 43 11.03 -25.83 -15.09
N GLY A 44 10.64 -24.57 -14.86
CA GLY A 44 9.46 -24.21 -14.09
C GLY A 44 9.70 -24.05 -12.58
N GLY A 45 10.95 -23.96 -12.14
CA GLY A 45 11.31 -23.69 -10.75
C GLY A 45 12.61 -24.34 -10.33
N TRP A 46 13.23 -23.84 -9.25
CA TRP A 46 14.52 -24.34 -8.77
C TRP A 46 14.41 -25.74 -8.16
N ASN A 47 13.42 -25.95 -7.27
CA ASN A 47 13.19 -27.26 -6.67
C ASN A 47 12.74 -28.29 -7.72
N ALA A 48 11.89 -27.89 -8.68
CA ALA A 48 11.49 -28.75 -9.80
C ALA A 48 12.70 -29.18 -10.65
N ALA A 49 13.66 -28.26 -10.88
CA ALA A 49 14.88 -28.58 -11.61
C ALA A 49 15.81 -29.51 -10.81
N LYS A 50 15.96 -29.31 -9.49
CA LYS A 50 16.72 -30.21 -8.62
C LYS A 50 16.11 -31.61 -8.58
N GLU A 51 14.79 -31.72 -8.44
CA GLU A 51 14.06 -32.98 -8.45
C GLU A 51 14.28 -33.76 -9.77
N ARG A 52 14.10 -33.08 -10.91
CA ARG A 52 14.35 -33.67 -12.24
C ARG A 52 15.82 -34.02 -12.49
N ALA A 53 16.74 -33.31 -11.82
CA ALA A 53 18.17 -33.61 -11.87
C ALA A 53 18.56 -34.79 -10.96
N GLY A 54 17.65 -35.30 -10.11
CA GLY A 54 17.92 -36.34 -9.12
C GLY A 54 18.62 -35.82 -7.86
N LEU A 55 18.50 -34.53 -7.57
CA LEU A 55 19.16 -33.84 -6.47
C LEU A 55 18.17 -33.55 -5.33
N GLU A 56 18.64 -33.65 -4.08
CA GLU A 56 17.82 -33.34 -2.90
C GLU A 56 17.25 -31.94 -2.97
N THR A 57 15.93 -31.80 -2.89
CA THR A 57 15.28 -30.48 -2.94
C THR A 57 15.28 -29.82 -1.57
N PHE A 58 15.25 -28.50 -1.55
CA PHE A 58 15.06 -27.78 -0.31
C PHE A 58 13.57 -27.69 -0.01
N ASP A 59 13.11 -28.41 1.01
CA ASP A 59 11.75 -28.27 1.51
C ASP A 59 11.66 -27.09 2.50
N ARG A 60 10.91 -26.05 2.11
CA ARG A 60 10.60 -24.92 2.99
C ARG A 60 9.75 -25.33 4.20
N ALA A 61 9.11 -26.51 4.17
CA ALA A 61 8.41 -27.10 5.30
C ALA A 61 9.36 -27.86 6.25
N ALA A 62 10.47 -28.43 5.74
CA ALA A 62 11.48 -29.13 6.56
C ALA A 62 12.40 -28.17 7.32
N THR A 63 12.71 -27.01 6.74
CA THR A 63 13.29 -25.90 7.50
C THR A 63 12.14 -25.18 8.18
N GLY A 64 11.71 -25.70 9.33
CA GLY A 64 10.65 -25.10 10.14
C GLY A 64 10.78 -23.58 10.09
N GLY A 65 9.72 -22.90 9.66
CA GLY A 65 9.74 -21.44 9.46
C GLY A 65 10.41 -20.76 10.64
N GLN A 66 11.22 -19.72 10.39
CA GLN A 66 11.93 -19.02 11.45
C GLN A 66 10.98 -18.81 12.64
N PRO A 67 11.39 -19.21 13.87
CA PRO A 67 10.52 -19.15 15.02
C PRO A 67 9.92 -17.76 15.14
N VAL A 68 8.63 -17.71 15.45
CA VAL A 68 7.91 -16.46 15.61
C VAL A 68 8.60 -15.67 16.71
N GLN A 69 9.08 -14.47 16.37
CA GLN A 69 9.70 -13.56 17.32
C GLN A 69 8.66 -13.10 18.35
N PRO A 70 9.03 -12.89 19.63
CA PRO A 70 8.09 -12.49 20.67
C PRO A 70 7.35 -11.19 20.32
N LYS A 71 6.16 -11.01 20.91
CA LYS A 71 5.34 -9.81 20.71
C LYS A 71 6.10 -8.59 21.26
N PRO A 72 6.32 -7.54 20.46
CA PRO A 72 6.88 -6.31 20.99
C PRO A 72 5.92 -5.62 21.97
N ASP A 73 6.47 -4.92 22.97
CA ASP A 73 5.68 -4.30 24.05
C ASP A 73 4.73 -3.20 23.55
N TRP A 74 5.11 -2.52 22.46
CA TRP A 74 4.33 -1.44 21.84
C TRP A 74 3.24 -1.93 20.87
N VAL A 75 3.03 -3.24 20.75
CA VAL A 75 2.03 -3.80 19.83
C VAL A 75 0.82 -4.30 20.60
N ASP A 76 -0.31 -3.62 20.44
CA ASP A 76 -1.60 -4.06 20.96
C ASP A 76 -2.25 -5.06 19.99
N ILE A 77 -2.69 -6.19 20.55
CA ILE A 77 -3.51 -7.20 19.86
C ILE A 77 -4.79 -7.45 20.67
N PRO A 78 -5.88 -7.91 20.05
CA PRO A 78 -7.09 -8.29 20.77
C PRO A 78 -6.82 -9.33 21.87
N ASP A 79 -7.57 -9.27 22.97
CA ASP A 79 -7.39 -10.15 24.13
C ASP A 79 -7.63 -11.64 23.80
N ASP A 80 -8.38 -11.92 22.74
CA ASP A 80 -8.67 -13.26 22.22
C ASP A 80 -7.66 -13.75 21.16
N ALA A 81 -6.62 -12.96 20.85
CA ALA A 81 -5.64 -13.28 19.82
C ALA A 81 -4.27 -13.65 20.41
N GLU A 82 -3.76 -14.82 20.04
CA GLU A 82 -2.43 -15.28 20.43
C GLU A 82 -1.37 -14.89 19.38
N TRP A 83 -0.35 -14.14 19.80
CA TRP A 83 0.68 -13.57 18.91
C TRP A 83 1.41 -14.61 18.05
N GLU A 84 1.65 -15.79 18.63
CA GLU A 84 2.37 -16.89 17.98
C GLU A 84 1.51 -17.55 16.89
N GLU A 85 0.21 -17.62 17.11
CA GLU A 85 -0.77 -18.22 16.20
C GLU A 85 -1.16 -17.30 15.05
N LEU A 86 -0.89 -15.99 15.17
CA LEU A 86 -1.11 -15.05 14.09
C LEU A 86 -0.32 -15.45 12.82
N THR A 87 -0.87 -15.12 11.66
CA THR A 87 -0.10 -15.19 10.41
C THR A 87 0.97 -14.10 10.38
N GLY A 88 2.02 -14.29 9.55
CA GLY A 88 3.03 -13.25 9.32
C GLY A 88 2.43 -11.92 8.86
N GLN A 89 1.34 -11.96 8.08
CA GLN A 89 0.61 -10.78 7.62
C GLN A 89 -0.15 -10.09 8.76
N GLN A 90 -0.81 -10.83 9.64
CA GLN A 90 -1.48 -10.27 10.82
C GLN A 90 -0.49 -9.61 11.78
N ARG A 91 0.64 -10.28 12.08
CA ARG A 91 1.73 -9.67 12.88
C ARG A 91 2.25 -8.39 12.26
N TRP A 92 2.46 -8.37 10.93
CA TRP A 92 2.86 -7.14 10.23
C TRP A 92 1.78 -6.05 10.32
N TYR A 93 0.50 -6.40 10.21
CA TYR A 93 -0.62 -5.46 10.34
C TYR A 93 -0.61 -4.80 11.72
N TYR A 94 -0.58 -5.57 12.82
CA TYR A 94 -0.60 -5.01 14.18
C TYR A 94 0.64 -4.15 14.46
N LYS A 95 1.84 -4.58 14.03
CA LYS A 95 3.08 -3.78 14.15
C LYS A 95 3.00 -2.42 13.44
N ASN A 96 2.28 -2.36 12.32
CA ASN A 96 2.23 -1.17 11.47
C ASN A 96 0.92 -0.38 11.60
N ARG A 97 -0.05 -0.86 12.38
CA ARG A 97 -1.39 -0.27 12.48
C ARG A 97 -1.30 1.17 12.98
N GLU A 98 -0.64 1.39 14.10
CA GLU A 98 -0.51 2.72 14.70
C GLU A 98 0.24 3.69 13.78
N ALA A 99 1.41 3.28 13.27
CA ALA A 99 2.18 4.07 12.33
C ALA A 99 1.43 4.37 11.01
N ARG A 100 0.46 3.54 10.60
CA ARG A 100 -0.40 3.80 9.43
C ARG A 100 -1.53 4.76 9.77
N ILE A 101 -2.13 4.63 10.94
CA ILE A 101 -3.13 5.57 11.45
C ILE A 101 -2.49 6.96 11.57
N GLU A 102 -1.33 7.05 12.23
CA GLU A 102 -0.62 8.31 12.43
C GLU A 102 -0.26 8.98 11.08
N ARG A 103 0.24 8.21 10.10
CA ARG A 103 0.52 8.73 8.75
C ARG A 103 -0.74 9.28 8.07
N LYS A 104 -1.86 8.57 8.19
CA LYS A 104 -3.15 9.01 7.63
C LYS A 104 -3.64 10.29 8.30
N ASP A 105 -3.55 10.38 9.62
CA ASP A 105 -3.99 11.54 10.38
C ASP A 105 -3.09 12.75 10.15
N ARG A 106 -1.78 12.55 10.05
CA ARG A 106 -0.81 13.58 9.65
C ARG A 106 -1.17 14.16 8.28
N ARG A 107 -1.41 13.28 7.29
CA ARG A 107 -1.81 13.69 5.94
C ARG A 107 -3.12 14.50 5.95
N ARG A 108 -4.12 14.06 6.69
CA ARG A 108 -5.40 14.77 6.82
C ARG A 108 -5.21 16.15 7.47
N ASN A 109 -4.38 16.24 8.51
CA ASN A 109 -4.07 17.52 9.16
C ASN A 109 -3.35 18.48 8.21
N GLU A 110 -2.36 18.00 7.46
CA GLU A 110 -1.65 18.79 6.44
C GLU A 110 -2.61 19.34 5.37
N ILE A 111 -3.57 18.55 4.92
CA ILE A 111 -4.57 18.98 3.95
C ILE A 111 -5.51 20.02 4.58
N ARG A 112 -5.97 19.81 5.82
CA ARG A 112 -6.83 20.77 6.54
C ARG A 112 -6.15 22.12 6.72
N GLN A 113 -4.88 22.13 7.16
CA GLN A 113 -4.11 23.37 7.31
C GLN A 113 -3.90 24.09 5.97
N TRP A 114 -3.59 23.32 4.93
CA TRP A 114 -3.48 23.87 3.58
C TRP A 114 -4.80 24.48 3.10
N LEU A 115 -5.92 23.78 3.28
CA LEU A 115 -7.24 24.24 2.86
C LEU A 115 -7.67 25.49 3.64
N TYR A 116 -7.38 25.54 4.94
CA TYR A 116 -7.62 26.73 5.75
C TYR A 116 -6.85 27.93 5.21
N THR A 117 -5.55 27.76 4.96
CA THR A 117 -4.68 28.81 4.39
C THR A 117 -5.14 29.23 2.99
N TYR A 118 -5.65 28.28 2.20
CA TYR A 118 -6.21 28.55 0.88
C TYR A 118 -7.44 29.45 0.99
N LYS A 119 -8.41 29.08 1.86
CA LYS A 119 -9.61 29.87 2.10
C LYS A 119 -9.28 31.28 2.59
N ASP A 120 -8.39 31.40 3.57
CA ASP A 120 -7.95 32.68 4.16
C ASP A 120 -7.37 33.66 3.14
N ARG A 121 -6.65 33.14 2.13
CA ARG A 121 -5.92 33.99 1.18
C ARG A 121 -6.65 34.23 -0.14
N ARG A 122 -7.66 33.42 -0.47
CA ARG A 122 -8.20 33.33 -1.84
C ARG A 122 -9.72 33.30 -1.90
N CYS A 123 -10.41 33.17 -0.78
CA CYS A 123 -11.83 32.88 -0.79
C CYS A 123 -12.61 33.90 0.04
N GLU A 124 -13.71 34.33 -0.54
CA GLU A 124 -14.78 35.06 0.12
C GLU A 124 -16.10 34.51 -0.41
N CYS A 125 -17.18 34.68 0.35
CA CYS A 125 -18.51 34.29 -0.11
C CYS A 125 -18.92 35.18 -1.29
N THR A 126 -19.19 34.57 -2.45
CA THR A 126 -19.61 35.30 -3.67
C THR A 126 -20.95 36.05 -3.48
N ARG A 127 -21.77 35.68 -2.49
CA ARG A 127 -23.09 36.30 -2.25
C ARG A 127 -23.05 37.45 -1.25
N CYS A 128 -22.24 37.35 -0.19
CA CYS A 128 -22.28 38.30 0.92
C CYS A 128 -20.92 38.85 1.37
N GLY A 129 -19.81 38.41 0.76
CA GLY A 129 -18.46 38.88 1.08
C GLY A 129 -17.93 38.42 2.44
N GLU A 130 -18.51 37.38 3.05
CA GLU A 130 -17.89 36.76 4.24
C GLU A 130 -16.50 36.22 3.88
N GLU A 131 -15.48 36.52 4.69
CA GLU A 131 -14.09 36.15 4.43
C GLU A 131 -13.57 35.10 5.43
N ARG A 132 -14.27 34.87 6.56
CA ARG A 132 -13.77 33.98 7.62
C ARG A 132 -13.70 32.54 7.11
N PRO A 133 -12.50 31.92 7.03
CA PRO A 133 -12.32 30.57 6.49
C PRO A 133 -13.18 29.47 7.13
N PRO A 134 -13.45 29.48 8.46
CA PRO A 134 -14.33 28.49 9.08
C PRO A 134 -15.78 28.57 8.62
N CYS A 135 -16.21 29.70 8.06
CA CYS A 135 -17.59 29.95 7.64
C CYS A 135 -17.82 29.67 6.15
N LEU A 136 -16.76 29.41 5.37
CA LEU A 136 -16.82 29.22 3.93
C LEU A 136 -16.96 27.74 3.55
N ASP A 137 -17.81 27.46 2.58
CA ASP A 137 -18.06 26.16 1.97
C ASP A 137 -17.91 26.24 0.44
N PHE A 138 -17.64 25.10 -0.17
CA PHE A 138 -17.53 24.95 -1.62
C PHE A 138 -18.79 24.28 -2.15
N HIS A 139 -19.63 25.05 -2.83
CA HIS A 139 -20.89 24.64 -3.40
C HIS A 139 -20.71 24.22 -4.86
N HIS A 140 -21.18 23.05 -5.23
CA HIS A 140 -21.20 22.62 -6.64
C HIS A 140 -22.51 23.11 -7.29
N PRO A 141 -22.44 23.88 -8.39
CA PRO A 141 -23.64 24.32 -9.12
C PRO A 141 -24.33 23.18 -9.87
N ASP A 142 -23.60 22.11 -10.21
CA ASP A 142 -24.13 20.92 -10.88
C ASP A 142 -24.30 19.75 -9.89
N GLU A 143 -25.26 18.86 -10.14
CA GLU A 143 -25.52 17.73 -9.25
C GLU A 143 -24.38 16.67 -9.24
N LYS A 144 -23.91 16.37 -8.02
CA LYS A 144 -23.20 15.13 -7.60
C LYS A 144 -21.70 15.01 -7.94
N GLU A 145 -20.88 15.87 -7.34
CA GLU A 145 -19.46 15.56 -7.11
C GLU A 145 -19.10 15.47 -5.62
N LEU A 146 -17.96 14.82 -5.35
CA LEU A 146 -17.47 14.54 -4.01
C LEU A 146 -17.12 15.86 -3.32
N GLY A 147 -17.93 16.27 -2.35
CA GLY A 147 -17.66 17.50 -1.58
C GLY A 147 -16.23 17.53 -1.03
N ILE A 148 -15.59 18.71 -1.10
CA ILE A 148 -14.19 18.93 -0.67
C ILE A 148 -13.90 18.33 0.71
N SER A 149 -14.87 18.42 1.64
CA SER A 149 -14.78 17.82 2.97
C SER A 149 -14.53 16.30 2.95
N ALA A 150 -15.15 15.57 2.03
CA ALA A 150 -14.92 14.13 1.84
C ALA A 150 -13.51 13.86 1.30
N MET A 151 -13.07 14.64 0.30
CA MET A 151 -11.70 14.51 -0.26
C MET A 151 -10.60 14.70 0.79
N VAL A 152 -10.83 15.61 1.76
CA VAL A 152 -9.92 15.82 2.90
C VAL A 152 -9.89 14.60 3.82
N VAL A 153 -11.05 14.00 4.11
CA VAL A 153 -11.17 12.79 4.95
C VAL A 153 -10.50 11.59 4.27
N ASP A 154 -10.62 11.48 2.96
CA ASP A 154 -10.03 10.38 2.19
C ASP A 154 -8.55 10.60 1.85
N GLY A 155 -8.03 11.81 2.08
CA GLY A 155 -6.61 12.12 1.98
C GLY A 155 -6.11 12.36 0.56
N TYR A 156 -6.96 12.93 -0.30
CA TYR A 156 -6.65 13.24 -1.70
C TYR A 156 -5.43 14.17 -1.83
N SER A 157 -4.84 14.25 -3.03
CA SER A 157 -3.76 15.20 -3.29
C SER A 157 -4.27 16.64 -3.32
N ARG A 158 -3.39 17.60 -3.02
CA ARG A 158 -3.75 19.03 -3.02
C ARG A 158 -4.16 19.48 -4.41
N GLU A 159 -3.55 18.90 -5.43
CA GLU A 159 -3.83 19.15 -6.85
C GLU A 159 -5.26 18.76 -7.20
N ARG A 160 -5.70 17.54 -6.84
CA ARG A 160 -7.08 17.11 -7.10
C ARG A 160 -8.10 17.92 -6.32
N ILE A 161 -7.78 18.33 -5.09
CA ILE A 161 -8.67 19.20 -4.31
C ILE A 161 -8.78 20.59 -4.97
N ARG A 162 -7.69 21.12 -5.56
CA ARG A 162 -7.75 22.37 -6.32
C ARG A 162 -8.63 22.26 -7.56
N GLU A 163 -8.45 21.19 -8.35
CA GLU A 163 -9.28 20.92 -9.53
C GLU A 163 -10.77 20.88 -9.17
N GLU A 164 -11.12 20.33 -8.01
CA GLU A 164 -12.49 20.34 -7.49
C GLU A 164 -12.94 21.75 -7.08
N ILE A 165 -12.09 22.49 -6.35
CA ILE A 165 -12.41 23.87 -5.92
C ILE A 165 -12.70 24.77 -7.12
N ASP A 166 -11.97 24.62 -8.22
CA ASP A 166 -12.15 25.43 -9.43
C ASP A 166 -13.52 25.23 -10.10
N ARG A 167 -14.21 24.11 -9.77
CA ARG A 167 -15.57 23.80 -10.21
C ARG A 167 -16.65 24.22 -9.20
N CYS A 168 -16.23 24.70 -8.03
CA CYS A 168 -17.12 25.13 -6.96
C CYS A 168 -17.34 26.64 -6.95
N ILE A 169 -18.49 27.05 -6.44
CA ILE A 169 -18.77 28.41 -5.99
C ILE A 169 -18.49 28.50 -4.49
N VAL A 170 -17.71 29.50 -4.07
CA VAL A 170 -17.46 29.73 -2.64
C VAL A 170 -18.66 30.46 -2.03
N LEU A 171 -19.34 29.80 -1.09
CA LEU A 171 -20.47 30.38 -0.35
C LEU A 171 -20.21 30.26 1.15
N CYS A 172 -20.65 31.21 1.95
CA CYS A 172 -20.69 30.99 3.40
C CYS A 172 -21.78 29.98 3.76
N ALA A 173 -21.65 29.32 4.92
CA ALA A 173 -22.57 28.28 5.38
C ALA A 173 -24.06 28.71 5.35
N ASN A 174 -24.34 29.99 5.60
CA ASN A 174 -25.70 30.53 5.54
C ASN A 174 -26.20 30.70 4.11
N CYS A 175 -25.41 31.33 3.23
CA CYS A 175 -25.76 31.47 1.81
C CYS A 175 -25.86 30.11 1.11
N HIS A 176 -24.98 29.18 1.46
CA HIS A 176 -25.00 27.81 0.97
C HIS A 176 -26.28 27.07 1.37
N ARG A 177 -26.72 27.23 2.64
CA ARG A 177 -28.00 26.66 3.09
C ARG A 177 -29.20 27.27 2.37
N ILE A 178 -29.18 28.58 2.11
CA ILE A 178 -30.24 29.26 1.35
C ILE A 178 -30.30 28.74 -0.09
N GLU A 179 -29.16 28.49 -0.74
CA GLU A 179 -29.10 27.94 -2.10
C GLU A 179 -29.74 26.55 -2.19
N HIS A 180 -29.56 25.71 -1.18
CA HIS A 180 -30.20 24.39 -1.08
C HIS A 180 -31.60 24.40 -0.45
N TYR A 181 -32.15 25.57 -0.13
CA TYR A 181 -33.44 25.66 0.53
C TYR A 181 -34.58 25.60 -0.49
N ASP A 182 -35.29 24.48 -0.53
CA ASP A 182 -36.54 24.38 -1.27
C ASP A 182 -37.68 25.05 -0.49
N LEU A 183 -38.40 25.96 -1.14
CA LEU A 183 -39.59 26.57 -0.56
C LEU A 183 -40.62 25.50 -0.24
N PRO A 184 -41.18 25.46 0.99
CA PRO A 184 -42.26 24.54 1.29
C PRO A 184 -43.45 24.84 0.37
N THR A 185 -43.96 23.80 -0.28
CA THR A 185 -45.20 23.88 -1.07
C THR A 185 -46.35 24.29 -0.15
N ARG A 186 -47.08 25.32 -0.57
CA ARG A 186 -48.27 25.83 0.12
C ARG A 186 -49.43 24.83 0.12
#